data_AF-D8Q1U7-F1
#
_entry.id   AF-D8Q1U7-F1
#
_cell.length_a   1.000
_cell.length_b   1.000
_cell.length_c   1.000
_cell.angle_alpha   90.00
_cell.angle_beta   90.00
_cell.angle_gamma   90.00
#
_symmetry.space_group_name_H-M   'P 1'
#
loop_
_entity.id
_entity.type
_entity.pdbx_description
1 polymer ?
#
loop_
_entity_poly.entity_id
_entity_poly.type
_entity_poly.pdbx_seq_one_letter_code
_entity_poly.pdbx_strand_id
1 'polypeptide(L)'
;MLDDLISTLCIDVTRIYISGKSNGGGFTNRLACTPEINRRVAAFGMASGAYYPESLVGDDCQPGRPIPIILTHGDGDTTVPYHGKPNNGDNTEPDIDDFVEDWAERNGYGFVPTAHSTPHDQTNLWTWGLPNSPGQVKRYRVKGMGHIWPTTVVGSDKEGLSAPFNLTQQDLLPFFEQYTL
;
A
#
# COMPACT_ATOMS: atom_id res chain seq x y z
N MET A 1 5.42 -16.23 14.76
CA MET A 1 4.22 -16.26 13.89
C MET A 1 4.54 -16.78 12.50
N LEU A 2 5.24 -16.05 11.63
CA LEU A 2 5.47 -16.51 10.24
C LEU A 2 6.23 -17.84 10.20
N ASP A 3 7.26 -18.00 11.03
CA ASP A 3 7.99 -19.27 11.18
C ASP A 3 7.09 -20.41 11.64
N ASP A 4 6.22 -20.15 12.62
CA ASP A 4 5.28 -21.14 13.13
C ASP A 4 4.30 -21.58 12.04
N LEU A 5 3.77 -20.65 11.24
CA LEU A 5 2.87 -20.94 10.13
C LEU A 5 3.57 -21.75 9.03
N ILE A 6 4.80 -21.39 8.66
CA ILE A 6 5.59 -22.14 7.68
C ILE A 6 5.91 -23.55 8.20
N SER A 7 6.11 -23.71 9.52
CA SER A 7 6.36 -25.03 10.11
C SER A 7 5.12 -25.93 10.18
N THR A 8 3.91 -25.35 10.11
CA THR A 8 2.64 -26.07 10.34
C THR A 8 1.76 -26.21 9.10
N LEU A 9 1.97 -25.38 8.07
CA LEU A 9 1.17 -25.32 6.85
C LEU A 9 2.05 -25.45 5.60
N CYS A 10 1.45 -25.89 4.49
CA CYS A 10 2.10 -25.91 3.18
C CYS A 10 2.11 -24.50 2.56
N ILE A 11 3.02 -23.63 3.02
CA ILE A 11 3.18 -22.27 2.51
C ILE A 11 4.26 -22.25 1.43
N ASP A 12 3.95 -21.65 0.28
CA ASP A 12 4.97 -21.27 -0.69
C ASP A 12 5.74 -20.06 -0.16
N VAL A 13 6.95 -20.31 0.35
CA VAL A 13 7.79 -19.28 0.97
C VAL A 13 8.33 -18.25 -0.01
N THR A 14 8.20 -18.48 -1.32
CA THR A 14 8.55 -17.49 -2.36
C THR A 14 7.43 -16.48 -2.60
N ARG A 15 6.21 -16.76 -2.13
CA ARG A 15 4.97 -15.99 -2.40
C ARG A 15 4.28 -15.57 -1.11
N ILE A 16 5.02 -14.88 -0.24
CA ILE A 16 4.49 -14.28 0.99
C ILE A 16 4.29 -12.78 0.74
N TYR A 17 3.12 -12.28 1.10
CA TYR A 17 2.73 -10.87 0.94
C TYR A 17 2.22 -10.32 2.27
N ILE A 18 2.34 -9.01 2.46
CA ILE A 18 1.78 -8.33 3.64
C ILE A 18 0.82 -7.27 3.16
N SER A 19 -0.36 -7.21 3.79
CA SER A 19 -1.28 -6.11 3.55
C SER A 19 -1.99 -5.65 4.81
N GLY A 20 -2.41 -4.40 4.84
CA GLY A 20 -3.13 -3.86 5.99
C GLY A 20 -3.91 -2.59 5.69
N LYS A 21 -4.90 -2.32 6.55
CA LYS A 21 -5.76 -1.14 6.53
C LYS A 21 -5.42 -0.20 7.69
N SER A 22 -5.54 1.13 7.53
CA SER A 22 -5.45 2.07 8.66
C SER A 22 -4.09 1.96 9.36
N ASN A 23 -4.06 1.82 10.69
CA ASN A 23 -2.83 1.51 11.43
C ASN A 23 -2.12 0.23 10.92
N GLY A 24 -2.87 -0.74 10.39
CA GLY A 24 -2.30 -1.91 9.73
C GLY A 24 -1.62 -1.58 8.40
N GLY A 25 -2.06 -0.53 7.70
CA GLY A 25 -1.37 0.02 6.53
C GLY A 25 -0.05 0.69 6.90
N GLY A 26 -0.05 1.50 7.96
CA GLY A 26 1.19 2.05 8.54
C GLY A 26 2.16 0.97 9.02
N PHE A 27 1.64 -0.07 9.69
CA PHE A 27 2.47 -1.21 10.09
C PHE A 27 3.01 -1.99 8.89
N THR A 28 2.21 -2.18 7.84
CA THR A 28 2.66 -2.78 6.58
C THR A 28 3.81 -1.98 5.97
N ASN A 29 3.71 -0.66 5.96
CA ASN A 29 4.78 0.24 5.51
C ASN A 29 6.06 0.12 6.36
N ARG A 30 5.93 0.09 7.69
CA ARG A 30 7.08 -0.12 8.59
C ARG A 30 7.79 -1.44 8.30
N LEU A 31 7.03 -2.50 8.03
CA LEU A 31 7.59 -3.80 7.66
C LEU A 31 8.25 -3.77 6.28
N ALA A 32 7.69 -3.03 5.31
CA ALA A 32 8.30 -2.82 4.00
C ALA A 32 9.67 -2.13 4.06
N CYS A 33 9.93 -1.34 5.11
CA CYS A 33 11.24 -0.74 5.37
C CYS A 33 12.26 -1.66 6.05
N THR A 34 11.85 -2.85 6.50
CA THR A 34 12.68 -3.74 7.32
C THR A 34 13.39 -4.81 6.46
N PRO A 35 14.73 -4.78 6.33
CA PRO A 35 15.44 -5.68 5.42
C PRO A 35 15.28 -7.17 5.78
N GLU A 36 15.13 -7.51 7.05
CA GLU A 36 14.86 -8.90 7.50
C GLU A 36 13.55 -9.44 6.94
N ILE A 37 12.52 -8.59 6.85
CA ILE A 37 11.21 -8.94 6.33
C ILE A 37 11.26 -9.05 4.82
N ASN A 38 11.97 -8.15 4.15
CA ASN A 38 12.04 -8.10 2.69
C ASN A 38 12.82 -9.26 2.06
N ARG A 39 13.58 -10.02 2.86
CA ARG A 39 14.16 -11.32 2.48
C ARG A 39 13.12 -12.45 2.44
N ARG A 40 11.89 -12.21 2.91
CA ARG A 40 10.83 -13.21 3.08
C ARG A 40 9.48 -12.79 2.51
N VAL A 41 9.28 -11.51 2.23
CA VAL A 41 8.04 -10.96 1.68
C VAL A 41 8.30 -10.41 0.29
N ALA A 42 7.48 -10.81 -0.68
CA ALA A 42 7.64 -10.48 -2.09
C ALA A 42 7.04 -9.10 -2.46
N ALA A 43 5.88 -8.74 -1.90
CA ALA A 43 5.17 -7.49 -2.19
C ALA A 43 4.26 -7.04 -1.03
N PHE A 44 3.87 -5.75 -1.06
CA PHE A 44 3.12 -5.09 0.01
C PHE A 44 1.87 -4.37 -0.51
N GLY A 45 0.77 -4.42 0.24
CA GLY A 45 -0.51 -3.82 -0.11
C GLY A 45 -1.10 -2.97 1.02
N MET A 46 -1.47 -1.72 0.76
CA MET A 46 -1.92 -0.82 1.81
C MET A 46 -3.25 -0.16 1.41
N ALA A 47 -4.20 -0.11 2.34
CA ALA A 47 -5.48 0.56 2.10
C ALA A 47 -5.79 1.56 3.21
N SER A 48 -6.08 2.81 2.86
CA SER A 48 -6.46 3.85 3.82
C SER A 48 -5.51 3.89 5.02
N GLY A 49 -4.19 3.84 4.75
CA GLY A 49 -3.16 3.59 5.76
C GLY A 49 -2.85 4.83 6.59
N ALA A 50 -2.62 4.66 7.90
CA ALA A 50 -2.18 5.72 8.81
C ALA A 50 -0.65 5.71 8.89
N TYR A 51 0.01 6.72 8.35
CA TYR A 51 1.47 6.78 8.22
C TYR A 51 2.04 7.84 9.15
N TYR A 52 2.55 7.41 10.30
CA TYR A 52 3.16 8.29 11.29
C TYR A 52 4.64 8.55 10.98
N PRO A 53 5.24 9.64 11.48
CA PRO A 53 6.58 10.08 11.10
C PRO A 53 7.66 8.99 11.23
N GLU A 54 7.61 8.19 12.29
CA GLU A 54 8.56 7.10 12.54
C GLU A 54 8.44 5.92 11.58
N SER A 55 7.38 5.88 10.78
CA SER A 55 7.15 4.86 9.76
C SER A 55 7.44 5.35 8.34
N LEU A 56 7.67 6.65 8.14
CA LEU A 56 7.84 7.23 6.80
C LEU A 56 9.14 6.79 6.13
N VAL A 57 9.17 7.00 4.82
CA VAL A 57 10.25 6.62 3.92
C VAL A 57 11.42 7.61 4.09
N GLY A 58 12.17 7.49 5.19
CA GLY A 58 13.34 8.33 5.50
C GLY A 58 14.67 7.56 5.49
N ASP A 59 15.72 8.17 6.03
CA ASP A 59 17.07 7.55 6.11
C ASP A 59 17.07 6.20 6.84
N ASP A 60 16.19 6.02 7.81
CA ASP A 60 16.06 4.77 8.59
C ASP A 60 15.32 3.65 7.86
N CYS A 61 14.62 3.96 6.75
CA CYS A 61 14.01 2.95 5.91
C CYS A 61 15.10 2.33 5.03
N GLN A 62 15.41 1.04 5.21
CA GLN A 62 16.51 0.37 4.50
C GLN A 62 16.07 -1.00 3.97
N PRO A 63 15.18 -1.03 2.95
CA PRO A 63 14.52 -2.26 2.54
C PRO A 63 15.46 -3.32 1.92
N GLY A 64 16.66 -2.94 1.49
CA GLY A 64 17.68 -3.84 0.92
C GLY A 64 17.42 -4.28 -0.53
N ARG A 65 16.25 -3.98 -1.09
CA ARG A 65 15.88 -4.20 -2.51
C ARG A 65 14.73 -3.25 -2.90
N PRO A 66 14.45 -3.05 -4.20
CA PRO A 66 13.21 -2.42 -4.63
C PRO A 66 11.98 -3.20 -4.15
N ILE A 67 10.97 -2.51 -3.61
CA ILE A 67 9.81 -3.10 -2.93
C ILE A 67 8.53 -2.86 -3.72
N PRO A 68 7.89 -3.91 -4.27
CA PRO A 68 6.62 -3.75 -4.97
C PRO A 68 5.51 -3.33 -4.01
N ILE A 69 4.84 -2.23 -4.32
CA ILE A 69 3.79 -1.63 -3.48
C ILE A 69 2.54 -1.35 -4.31
N ILE A 70 1.39 -1.74 -3.76
CA ILE A 70 0.08 -1.26 -4.21
C ILE A 70 -0.62 -0.56 -3.04
N LEU A 71 -1.06 0.67 -3.27
CA LEU A 71 -1.71 1.51 -2.28
C LEU A 71 -3.04 2.01 -2.81
N THR A 72 -4.06 2.03 -1.95
CA THR A 72 -5.34 2.69 -2.23
C THR A 72 -5.71 3.62 -1.08
N HIS A 73 -6.22 4.81 -1.41
CA HIS A 73 -6.68 5.76 -0.42
C HIS A 73 -7.82 6.59 -0.98
N GLY A 74 -8.78 6.93 -0.12
CA GLY A 74 -9.93 7.74 -0.49
C GLY A 74 -9.68 9.21 -0.20
N ASP A 75 -10.06 10.10 -1.12
CA ASP A 75 -9.95 11.54 -0.85
C ASP A 75 -11.10 12.11 0.00
N GLY A 76 -12.09 11.28 0.32
CA GLY A 76 -13.12 11.53 1.32
C GLY A 76 -12.80 10.96 2.70
N ASP A 77 -11.61 10.38 2.90
CA ASP A 77 -11.19 9.85 4.20
C ASP A 77 -11.03 10.98 5.22
N THR A 78 -11.83 10.96 6.27
CA THR A 78 -11.81 11.95 7.36
C THR A 78 -11.08 11.45 8.60
N THR A 79 -10.72 10.17 8.64
CA THR A 79 -9.95 9.56 9.73
C THR A 79 -8.45 9.72 9.48
N VAL A 80 -8.02 9.35 8.27
CA VAL A 80 -6.66 9.58 7.75
C VAL A 80 -6.80 10.41 6.47
N PRO A 81 -6.78 11.75 6.58
CA PRO A 81 -6.97 12.65 5.45
C PRO A 81 -5.96 12.38 4.33
N TYR A 82 -6.45 12.32 3.10
CA TYR A 82 -5.61 12.10 1.92
C TYR A 82 -4.48 13.13 1.78
N HIS A 83 -4.76 14.38 2.16
CA HIS A 83 -3.80 15.49 2.11
C HIS A 83 -2.98 15.64 3.41
N GLY A 84 -2.99 14.62 4.26
CA GLY A 84 -2.23 14.57 5.49
C GLY A 84 -2.76 15.46 6.62
N LYS A 85 -1.99 15.49 7.71
CA LYS A 85 -2.21 16.31 8.90
C LYS A 85 -0.91 17.05 9.26
N PRO A 86 -0.62 18.21 8.67
CA PRO A 86 0.63 18.93 8.95
C PRO A 86 0.66 19.48 10.38
N ASN A 87 1.84 19.43 11.01
CA ASN A 87 2.14 20.05 12.32
C ASN A 87 1.34 19.50 13.51
N ASN A 88 1.12 18.19 13.57
CA ASN A 88 0.33 17.55 14.63
C ASN A 88 1.18 16.68 15.59
N GLY A 89 2.48 17.00 15.72
CA GLY A 89 3.43 16.22 16.52
C GLY A 89 3.54 14.78 16.04
N ASP A 90 3.41 13.82 16.95
CA ASP A 90 3.46 12.38 16.65
C ASP A 90 2.29 11.90 15.77
N ASN A 91 1.23 12.71 15.65
CA ASN A 91 0.08 12.43 14.78
C ASN A 91 0.17 13.14 13.43
N THR A 92 1.37 13.58 13.03
CA THR A 92 1.60 14.14 11.70
C THR A 92 1.49 13.02 10.67
N GLU A 93 0.67 13.23 9.64
CA GLU A 93 0.49 12.28 8.54
C GLU A 93 0.85 12.97 7.22
N PRO A 94 1.49 12.27 6.27
CA PRO A 94 1.91 12.84 4.99
C PRO A 94 0.72 13.04 4.04
N ASP A 95 0.91 13.84 2.99
CA ASP A 95 0.06 13.74 1.82
C ASP A 95 0.31 12.37 1.16
N ILE A 96 -0.76 11.68 0.76
CA ILE A 96 -0.67 10.34 0.17
C ILE A 96 -0.02 10.37 -1.21
N ASP A 97 -0.12 11.50 -1.93
CA ASP A 97 0.58 11.66 -3.19
C ASP A 97 2.10 11.65 -2.95
N ASP A 98 2.59 12.50 -2.04
CA ASP A 98 3.99 12.59 -1.65
C ASP A 98 4.52 11.24 -1.12
N PHE A 99 3.78 10.60 -0.22
CA PHE A 99 4.18 9.31 0.39
C PHE A 99 4.45 8.20 -0.65
N VAL A 100 3.61 8.11 -1.69
CA VAL A 100 3.80 7.13 -2.76
C VAL A 100 4.97 7.50 -3.65
N GLU A 101 5.15 8.79 -3.91
CA GLU A 101 6.24 9.26 -4.74
C GLU A 101 7.60 9.04 -4.06
N ASP A 102 7.70 9.19 -2.74
CA ASP A 102 8.89 8.82 -1.96
C ASP A 102 9.22 7.32 -2.11
N TRP A 103 8.21 6.44 -2.12
CA TRP A 103 8.40 5.02 -2.39
C TRP A 103 8.86 4.76 -3.84
N ALA A 104 8.30 5.47 -4.80
CA ALA A 104 8.70 5.34 -6.20
C ALA A 104 10.15 5.80 -6.41
N GLU A 105 10.56 6.91 -5.81
CA GLU A 105 11.94 7.37 -5.80
C GLU A 105 12.87 6.35 -5.16
N ARG A 106 12.51 5.84 -3.97
CA ARG A 106 13.27 4.80 -3.27
C ARG A 106 13.46 3.54 -4.10
N ASN A 107 12.46 3.15 -4.89
CA ASN A 107 12.55 2.00 -5.79
C ASN A 107 13.33 2.29 -7.08
N GLY A 108 13.87 3.51 -7.23
CA GLY A 108 14.71 3.92 -8.35
C GLY A 108 13.96 4.45 -9.56
N TYR A 109 12.67 4.79 -9.42
CA TYR A 109 11.88 5.36 -10.53
C TYR A 109 12.00 6.88 -10.61
N GLY A 110 11.69 7.58 -9.53
CA GLY A 110 11.53 9.05 -9.49
C GLY A 110 10.07 9.47 -9.38
N PHE A 111 9.82 10.77 -9.25
CA PHE A 111 8.51 11.31 -8.87
C PHE A 111 7.43 11.20 -9.96
N VAL A 112 7.81 11.17 -11.24
CA VAL A 112 6.83 11.17 -12.33
C VAL A 112 6.36 9.74 -12.65
N PRO A 113 5.05 9.45 -12.61
CA PRO A 113 4.52 8.13 -12.92
C PRO A 113 4.73 7.78 -14.40
N THR A 114 5.01 6.51 -14.66
CA THR A 114 5.14 5.95 -16.01
C THR A 114 3.78 5.85 -16.71
N ALA A 115 2.68 5.72 -15.95
CA ALA A 115 1.33 5.68 -16.48
C ALA A 115 0.31 6.27 -15.50
N HIS A 116 -0.77 6.82 -16.07
CA HIS A 116 -1.96 7.27 -15.35
C HIS A 116 -3.21 6.80 -16.10
N SER A 117 -4.20 6.27 -15.37
CA SER A 117 -5.45 5.77 -15.93
C SER A 117 -6.61 5.86 -14.93
N THR A 118 -7.81 5.51 -15.38
CA THR A 118 -9.01 5.40 -14.53
C THR A 118 -9.63 4.01 -14.69
N PRO A 119 -9.08 2.97 -14.02
CA PRO A 119 -9.48 1.59 -14.26
C PRO A 119 -10.87 1.25 -13.72
N HIS A 120 -11.35 2.01 -12.72
CA HIS A 120 -12.64 1.81 -12.06
C HIS A 120 -13.40 3.12 -11.95
N ASP A 121 -14.72 3.05 -11.66
CA ASP A 121 -15.52 4.25 -11.44
C ASP A 121 -14.92 5.12 -10.33
N GLN A 122 -14.87 6.42 -10.57
CA GLN A 122 -14.36 7.43 -9.63
C GLN A 122 -12.93 7.15 -9.10
N THR A 123 -12.14 6.35 -9.80
CA THR A 123 -10.85 5.87 -9.32
C THR A 123 -9.76 6.22 -10.31
N ASN A 124 -8.75 6.96 -9.85
CA ASN A 124 -7.53 7.23 -10.60
C ASN A 124 -6.43 6.27 -10.16
N LEU A 125 -5.65 5.75 -11.10
CA LEU A 125 -4.49 4.92 -10.88
C LEU A 125 -3.23 5.57 -11.46
N TRP A 126 -2.22 5.77 -10.63
CA TRP A 126 -0.86 6.11 -11.07
C TRP A 126 0.06 4.92 -10.86
N THR A 127 0.93 4.67 -11.83
CA THR A 127 1.88 3.55 -11.81
C THR A 127 3.30 4.05 -12.10
N TRP A 128 4.24 3.65 -11.25
CA TRP A 128 5.68 3.81 -11.46
C TRP A 128 6.29 2.46 -11.73
N GLY A 129 6.96 2.32 -12.88
CA GLY A 129 7.53 1.07 -13.35
C GLY A 129 6.66 0.33 -14.35
N LEU A 130 7.31 -0.40 -15.25
CA LEU A 130 6.65 -1.23 -16.26
C LEU A 130 6.04 -2.48 -15.62
N PRO A 131 5.10 -3.17 -16.29
CA PRO A 131 4.57 -4.44 -15.78
C PRO A 131 5.69 -5.42 -15.41
N ASN A 132 5.59 -6.03 -14.23
CA ASN A 132 6.57 -6.96 -13.66
C ASN A 132 7.97 -6.36 -13.37
N SER A 133 8.14 -5.04 -13.40
CA SER A 133 9.43 -4.45 -13.01
C SER A 133 9.67 -4.59 -11.51
N PRO A 134 10.92 -4.83 -11.07
CA PRO A 134 11.23 -4.90 -9.64
C PRO A 134 10.80 -3.61 -8.93
N GLY A 135 10.01 -3.72 -7.87
CA GLY A 135 9.62 -2.55 -7.08
C GLY A 135 8.52 -1.68 -7.68
N GLN A 136 7.72 -2.15 -8.65
CA GLN A 136 6.61 -1.35 -9.19
C GLN A 136 5.74 -0.76 -8.07
N VAL A 137 5.38 0.51 -8.20
CA VAL A 137 4.50 1.21 -7.25
C VAL A 137 3.19 1.57 -7.96
N LYS A 138 2.06 1.22 -7.35
CA LYS A 138 0.71 1.59 -7.82
C LYS A 138 -0.03 2.36 -6.75
N ARG A 139 -0.63 3.49 -7.11
CA ARG A 139 -1.49 4.30 -6.24
C ARG A 139 -2.87 4.47 -6.83
N TYR A 140 -3.88 4.03 -6.10
CA TYR A 140 -5.28 4.27 -6.37
C TYR A 140 -5.78 5.42 -5.49
N ARG A 141 -6.26 6.49 -6.11
CA ARG A 141 -7.06 7.53 -5.44
C ARG A 141 -8.52 7.34 -5.80
N VAL A 142 -9.36 7.13 -4.78
CA VAL A 142 -10.80 6.90 -4.97
C VAL A 142 -11.57 8.12 -4.52
N LYS A 143 -12.26 8.78 -5.45
CA LYS A 143 -13.00 10.00 -5.18
C LYS A 143 -14.16 9.73 -4.22
N GLY A 144 -14.25 10.51 -3.15
CA GLY A 144 -15.32 10.45 -2.15
C GLY A 144 -15.30 9.21 -1.26
N MET A 145 -14.35 8.28 -1.44
CA MET A 145 -14.24 7.11 -0.57
C MET A 145 -13.74 7.53 0.81
N GLY A 146 -14.38 7.01 1.86
CA GLY A 146 -13.99 7.24 3.25
C GLY A 146 -12.89 6.29 3.75
N HIS A 147 -12.80 6.14 5.08
CA HIS A 147 -11.78 5.32 5.74
C HIS A 147 -12.06 3.82 5.68
N ILE A 148 -11.99 3.24 4.48
CA ILE A 148 -12.34 1.84 4.25
C ILE A 148 -11.31 1.05 3.45
N TRP A 149 -11.40 -0.27 3.55
CA TRP A 149 -10.89 -1.17 2.51
C TRP A 149 -11.83 -1.13 1.29
N PRO A 150 -11.35 -0.87 0.06
CA PRO A 150 -12.26 -0.79 -1.09
C PRO A 150 -12.95 -2.12 -1.37
N THR A 151 -14.26 -2.12 -1.17
CA THR A 151 -15.14 -3.25 -1.36
C THR A 151 -16.53 -2.77 -1.80
N THR A 152 -17.14 -3.49 -2.74
CA THR A 152 -18.52 -3.25 -3.17
C THR A 152 -19.55 -3.82 -2.17
N VAL A 153 -19.11 -4.63 -1.21
CA VAL A 153 -19.98 -5.28 -0.23
C VAL A 153 -20.16 -4.37 0.99
N VAL A 154 -21.33 -3.74 1.08
CA VAL A 154 -21.76 -2.88 2.19
C VAL A 154 -21.59 -3.60 3.54
N GLY A 155 -20.98 -2.92 4.51
CA GLY A 155 -20.80 -3.44 5.87
C GLY A 155 -19.66 -4.44 6.05
N SER A 156 -18.84 -4.67 5.01
CA SER A 156 -17.59 -5.43 5.16
C SER A 156 -16.51 -4.68 5.92
N ASP A 157 -16.70 -3.37 6.14
CA ASP A 157 -15.91 -2.52 7.02
C ASP A 157 -16.83 -1.87 8.06
N LYS A 158 -16.25 -1.41 9.18
CA LYS A 158 -16.97 -0.99 10.40
C LYS A 158 -17.99 0.14 10.24
N GLU A 159 -18.03 0.80 9.08
CA GLU A 159 -18.79 2.04 8.87
C GLU A 159 -19.97 1.90 7.90
N GLY A 160 -20.25 0.69 7.39
CA GLY A 160 -21.34 0.51 6.40
C GLY A 160 -21.08 1.21 5.06
N LEU A 161 -19.87 1.77 4.89
CA LEU A 161 -19.41 2.38 3.66
C LEU A 161 -19.06 1.30 2.62
N SER A 162 -19.11 1.67 1.35
CA SER A 162 -18.66 0.86 0.22
C SER A 162 -17.79 1.70 -0.71
N ALA A 163 -17.06 1.03 -1.59
CA ALA A 163 -16.27 1.62 -2.65
C ALA A 163 -16.86 1.24 -4.03
N PRO A 164 -16.53 2.00 -5.09
CA PRO A 164 -17.00 1.70 -6.44
C PRO A 164 -16.42 0.40 -7.04
N PHE A 165 -15.42 -0.22 -6.39
CA PHE A 165 -14.80 -1.47 -6.83
C PHE A 165 -14.30 -2.31 -5.65
N ASN A 166 -13.94 -3.57 -5.94
CA ASN A 166 -13.34 -4.49 -4.99
C ASN A 166 -11.84 -4.60 -5.25
N LEU A 167 -11.02 -3.92 -4.43
CA LEU A 167 -9.57 -3.92 -4.58
C LEU A 167 -8.98 -5.33 -4.54
N THR A 168 -9.44 -6.15 -3.58
CA THR A 168 -8.79 -7.44 -3.27
C THR A 168 -8.75 -8.35 -4.48
N GLN A 169 -9.90 -8.58 -5.10
CA GLN A 169 -10.01 -9.53 -6.22
C GLN A 169 -9.56 -8.91 -7.55
N GLN A 170 -9.79 -7.61 -7.75
CA GLN A 170 -9.58 -6.99 -9.06
C GLN A 170 -8.15 -6.51 -9.27
N ASP A 171 -7.45 -6.09 -8.22
CA ASP A 171 -6.14 -5.43 -8.35
C ASP A 171 -5.07 -5.97 -7.39
N LEU A 172 -5.39 -6.22 -6.13
CA LEU A 172 -4.41 -6.61 -5.10
C LEU A 172 -3.84 -8.01 -5.32
N LEU A 173 -4.70 -9.03 -5.45
CA LEU A 173 -4.24 -10.39 -5.69
C LEU A 173 -3.51 -10.52 -7.04
N PRO A 174 -4.03 -9.97 -8.16
CA PRO A 174 -3.30 -9.95 -9.43
C PRO A 174 -1.97 -9.19 -9.38
N PHE A 175 -1.85 -8.16 -8.53
CA PHE A 175 -0.58 -7.48 -8.30
C PHE A 175 0.40 -8.38 -7.54
N PHE A 176 -0.04 -9.01 -6.45
CA PHE A 176 0.81 -9.92 -5.66
C PHE A 176 1.33 -11.10 -6.48
N GLU A 177 0.48 -11.70 -7.31
CA GLU A 177 0.85 -12.84 -8.15
C GLU A 177 1.99 -12.57 -9.15
N GLN A 178 2.31 -11.29 -9.41
CA GLN A 178 3.44 -10.91 -10.28
C GLN A 178 4.80 -11.07 -9.59
N TYR A 179 4.85 -11.21 -8.26
CA TYR A 179 6.08 -11.14 -7.49
C TYR A 179 6.37 -12.43 -6.72
N THR A 180 7.60 -12.91 -6.88
CA THR A 180 8.20 -13.95 -6.07
C THR A 180 9.56 -13.48 -5.56
N LEU A 181 10.04 -14.06 -4.46
CA LEU A 181 11.43 -13.90 -4.01
C LEU A 181 12.38 -14.88 -4.70
#